data_AF-A0A8J2ZU74-F1
#
_entry.id   AF-A0A8J2ZU74-F1
#
_cell.length_a   1.000
_cell.length_b   1.000
_cell.length_c   1.000
_cell.angle_alpha   90.00
_cell.angle_beta   90.00
_cell.angle_gamma   90.00
#
_symmetry.space_group_name_H-M   'P 1'
#
loop_
_entity.id
_entity.type
_entity.pdbx_description
1 polymer ?
#
loop_
_entity_poly.entity_id
_entity_poly.type
_entity_poly.pdbx_seq_one_letter_code
_entity_poly.pdbx_strand_id
1 'polypeptide(L)'
;MMKSYGIQYSSAGENIAKGQRSSQEVMTSWMNSEGHRANILSSAFNQIGVGYYNGLWVQEFIKSNVANPPTPKAAPKASSQYYTVKKGDTFYIISKKYGITLNQIKVLNPKVTNFNRLSVGQRIRVAANIHTVKSGETAWVIAKKYGMTSSELANLNPQDSNLATLTVGQKLYVR
;
A
#
# COMPACT_ATOMS: atom_id res chain seq x y z
N MET A 1 12.88 17.48 0.14
CA MET A 1 11.67 16.67 0.43
C MET A 1 11.89 15.18 0.14
N MET A 2 12.16 14.73 -1.09
CA MET A 2 12.33 13.29 -1.37
C MET A 2 13.58 12.65 -0.72
N LYS A 3 14.72 13.37 -0.70
CA LYS A 3 15.96 12.90 -0.06
C LYS A 3 15.81 12.66 1.44
N SER A 4 15.00 13.45 2.15
CA SER A 4 14.76 13.25 3.59
C SER A 4 13.92 11.99 3.89
N TYR A 5 13.26 11.43 2.88
CA TYR A 5 12.59 10.13 2.95
C TYR A 5 13.46 8.98 2.40
N GLY A 6 14.76 9.22 2.18
CA GLY A 6 15.69 8.21 1.67
C GLY A 6 15.55 7.90 0.18
N ILE A 7 14.78 8.68 -0.57
CA ILE A 7 14.61 8.49 -2.01
C ILE A 7 15.84 9.08 -2.73
N GLN A 8 16.55 8.23 -3.45
CA GLN A 8 17.71 8.60 -4.27
C GLN A 8 17.28 8.85 -5.72
N TYR A 9 17.66 10.00 -6.26
CA TYR A 9 17.35 10.39 -7.63
C TYR A 9 18.39 11.37 -8.19
N SER A 10 18.54 11.40 -9.51
CA SER A 10 19.41 12.32 -10.25
C SER A 10 18.64 13.47 -10.91
N SER A 11 17.38 13.27 -11.26
CA SER A 11 16.45 14.33 -11.71
C SER A 11 15.03 14.07 -11.20
N ALA A 12 14.23 15.12 -11.13
CA ALA A 12 12.84 15.06 -10.70
C ALA A 12 11.96 16.00 -11.53
N GLY A 13 10.67 15.68 -11.62
CA GLY A 13 9.65 16.50 -12.25
C GLY A 13 8.32 16.33 -11.51
N GLU A 14 7.45 17.33 -11.57
CA GLU A 14 6.20 17.34 -10.83
C GLU A 14 5.06 17.85 -11.72
N ASN A 15 3.92 17.19 -11.64
CA ASN A 15 2.64 17.70 -12.12
C ASN A 15 1.71 17.91 -10.93
N ILE A 16 1.05 19.07 -10.87
CA ILE A 16 0.04 19.38 -9.85
C ILE A 16 -1.26 19.77 -10.56
N ALA A 17 -2.39 19.33 -10.05
CA ALA A 17 -3.69 19.81 -10.47
C ALA A 17 -4.66 19.91 -9.29
N LYS A 18 -5.65 20.79 -9.39
CA LYS A 18 -6.68 21.00 -8.36
C LYS A 18 -8.05 21.06 -9.02
N GLY A 19 -9.05 20.47 -8.36
CA GLY A 19 -10.46 20.62 -8.73
C GLY A 19 -11.04 19.46 -9.53
N GLN A 20 -10.20 18.58 -10.10
CA GLN A 20 -10.65 17.35 -10.74
C GLN A 20 -11.20 16.37 -9.70
N ARG A 21 -12.29 15.69 -10.05
CA ARG A 21 -13.05 14.80 -9.17
C ARG A 21 -12.58 13.35 -9.23
N SER A 22 -11.76 13.00 -10.21
CA SER A 22 -11.27 11.63 -10.40
C SER A 22 -9.85 11.60 -10.97
N SER A 23 -9.20 10.44 -10.80
CA SER A 23 -7.91 10.13 -11.41
C SER A 23 -7.94 10.20 -12.93
N GLN A 24 -9.06 9.81 -13.55
CA GLN A 24 -9.25 9.84 -14.99
C GLN A 24 -9.34 11.28 -15.49
N GLU A 25 -10.10 12.12 -14.79
CA GLU A 25 -10.26 13.53 -15.15
C GLU A 25 -8.94 14.32 -15.02
N VAL A 26 -8.17 14.08 -13.96
CA VAL A 26 -6.86 14.72 -13.81
C VAL A 26 -5.86 14.22 -14.84
N MET A 27 -5.85 12.92 -15.15
CA MET A 27 -4.97 12.37 -16.18
C MET A 27 -5.29 12.94 -17.55
N THR A 28 -6.57 13.03 -17.91
CA THR A 28 -7.01 13.69 -19.16
C THR A 28 -6.59 15.15 -19.19
N SER A 29 -6.75 15.87 -18.07
CA SER A 29 -6.33 17.27 -17.96
C SER A 29 -4.82 17.44 -18.16
N TRP A 30 -4.00 16.60 -17.53
CA TRP A 30 -2.55 16.61 -17.69
C TRP A 30 -2.12 16.22 -19.10
N MET A 31 -2.72 15.20 -19.71
CA MET A 31 -2.41 14.82 -21.09
C MET A 31 -2.81 15.88 -22.11
N ASN A 32 -3.83 16.70 -21.83
CA ASN A 32 -4.22 17.82 -22.70
C ASN A 32 -3.37 19.08 -22.49
N SER A 33 -2.53 19.12 -21.45
CA SER A 33 -1.63 20.24 -21.14
C SER A 33 -0.21 19.90 -21.59
N GLU A 34 0.38 20.71 -22.47
CA GLU A 34 1.69 20.43 -23.05
C GLU A 34 2.80 20.22 -22.00
N GLY A 35 2.88 21.09 -20.99
CA GLY A 35 3.89 20.98 -19.92
C GLY A 35 3.71 19.73 -19.06
N HIS A 36 2.49 19.44 -18.62
CA HIS A 36 2.23 18.25 -17.81
C HIS A 36 2.43 16.95 -18.60
N ARG A 37 1.96 16.93 -19.86
CA ARG A 37 2.18 15.83 -20.79
C ARG A 37 3.66 15.60 -21.06
N ALA A 38 4.46 16.65 -21.17
CA ALA A 38 5.91 16.54 -21.36
C ALA A 38 6.56 15.79 -20.19
N ASN A 39 6.16 16.07 -18.93
CA ASN A 39 6.65 15.30 -17.78
C ASN A 39 6.19 13.83 -17.82
N ILE A 40 4.92 13.56 -18.16
CA ILE A 40 4.36 12.20 -18.24
C ILE A 40 5.08 11.35 -19.29
N LEU A 41 5.37 11.92 -20.46
CA LEU A 41 5.96 11.21 -21.59
C LEU A 41 7.49 11.26 -21.60
N SER A 42 8.11 11.95 -20.64
CA SER A 42 9.55 12.13 -20.61
C SER A 42 10.28 10.82 -20.34
N SER A 43 11.19 10.44 -21.25
CA SER A 43 12.15 9.36 -21.03
C SER A 43 13.24 9.72 -20.00
N ALA A 44 13.29 10.98 -19.57
CA ALA A 44 14.21 11.43 -18.54
C ALA A 44 13.86 10.85 -17.17
N PHE A 45 12.65 10.33 -16.96
CA PHE A 45 12.22 9.73 -15.70
C PHE A 45 12.01 8.22 -15.85
N ASN A 46 12.17 7.48 -14.75
CA ASN A 46 11.97 6.03 -14.73
C ASN A 46 11.19 5.52 -13.51
N GLN A 47 10.77 6.42 -12.61
CA GLN A 47 9.84 6.11 -11.53
C GLN A 47 8.83 7.22 -11.39
N ILE A 48 7.64 6.85 -10.91
CA ILE A 48 6.51 7.76 -10.71
C ILE A 48 5.86 7.50 -9.35
N GLY A 49 5.46 8.56 -8.67
CA GLY A 49 4.62 8.54 -7.48
C GLY A 49 3.39 9.42 -7.69
N VAL A 50 2.24 9.03 -7.14
CA VAL A 50 0.99 9.80 -7.23
C VAL A 50 0.43 10.02 -5.83
N GLY A 51 -0.03 11.24 -5.56
CA GLY A 51 -0.67 11.63 -4.31
C GLY A 51 -1.93 12.43 -4.54
N TYR A 52 -2.91 12.26 -3.65
CA TYR A 52 -4.10 13.11 -3.60
C TYR A 52 -4.32 13.58 -2.17
N TYR A 53 -4.42 14.88 -1.95
CA TYR A 53 -4.67 15.46 -0.63
C TYR A 53 -5.43 16.78 -0.75
N ASN A 54 -6.53 16.91 -0.03
CA ASN A 54 -7.31 18.16 0.06
C ASN A 54 -7.67 18.79 -1.30
N GLY A 55 -8.11 17.96 -2.26
CA GLY A 55 -8.47 18.41 -3.61
C GLY A 55 -7.31 18.64 -4.57
N LEU A 56 -6.07 18.44 -4.12
CA LEU A 56 -4.86 18.53 -4.94
C LEU A 56 -4.42 17.13 -5.36
N TRP A 57 -4.20 16.96 -6.66
CA TRP A 57 -3.55 15.83 -7.28
C TRP A 57 -2.09 16.19 -7.55
N VAL A 58 -1.17 15.31 -7.20
CA VAL A 58 0.25 15.45 -7.46
C VAL A 58 0.76 14.17 -8.12
N GLN A 59 1.57 14.33 -9.15
CA GLN A 59 2.31 13.25 -9.78
C GLN A 59 3.78 13.67 -9.83
N GLU A 60 4.60 12.93 -9.09
CA GLU A 60 6.04 13.15 -8.98
C GLU A 60 6.76 12.12 -9.85
N PHE A 61 7.74 12.57 -10.62
CA PHE A 61 8.58 11.76 -11.47
C PHE A 61 10.02 11.88 -11.01
N ILE A 62 10.77 10.78 -11.06
CA ILE A 62 12.21 10.82 -10.80
C ILE A 62 13.00 9.97 -11.78
N LYS A 63 14.25 10.35 -12.01
CA LYS A 63 15.30 9.46 -12.51
C LYS A 63 16.02 8.84 -11.32
N SER A 64 15.67 7.61 -11.02
CA SER A 64 16.38 6.82 -10.02
C SER A 64 17.46 5.99 -10.70
N ASN A 65 18.68 6.06 -10.18
CA ASN A 65 19.79 5.18 -10.59
C ASN A 65 19.78 3.86 -9.79
N VAL A 66 18.80 3.69 -8.89
CA VAL A 66 18.58 2.43 -8.18
C VAL A 66 17.77 1.54 -9.11
N ALA A 67 18.29 0.34 -9.45
CA ALA A 67 17.52 -0.67 -10.17
C ALA A 67 16.17 -0.84 -9.47
N ASN A 68 15.08 -0.75 -10.23
CA ASN A 68 13.66 -0.76 -9.83
C ASN A 68 13.42 -0.83 -8.31
N PRO A 69 12.72 0.16 -7.69
CA PRO A 69 12.37 0.00 -6.28
C PRO A 69 11.61 -1.31 -6.21
N PRO A 70 12.02 -2.27 -5.35
CA PRO A 70 11.59 -3.65 -5.49
C PRO A 70 10.08 -3.67 -5.68
N THR A 71 9.62 -4.22 -6.81
CA THR A 71 8.31 -4.88 -6.89
C THR A 71 8.13 -5.62 -5.57
N PRO A 72 6.96 -5.56 -4.90
CA PRO A 72 6.78 -6.03 -3.51
C PRO A 72 7.61 -7.29 -3.28
N LYS A 73 8.81 -7.08 -2.73
CA LYS A 73 9.81 -8.13 -2.63
C LYS A 73 9.18 -9.13 -1.69
N ALA A 74 9.09 -10.38 -2.14
CA ALA A 74 8.55 -11.50 -1.36
C ALA A 74 8.82 -11.28 0.13
N ALA A 75 7.73 -11.31 0.91
CA ALA A 75 7.68 -10.92 2.32
C ALA A 75 8.97 -11.33 3.06
N PRO A 76 9.67 -10.40 3.74
CA PRO A 76 10.93 -10.72 4.38
C PRO A 76 10.71 -11.73 5.51
N LYS A 77 11.53 -12.78 5.46
CA LYS A 77 11.92 -13.69 6.56
C LYS A 77 11.58 -13.16 7.96
N ALA A 78 10.76 -13.92 8.69
CA ALA A 78 10.51 -13.85 10.13
C ALA A 78 10.74 -12.47 10.78
N SER A 79 10.11 -11.43 10.22
CA SER A 79 10.03 -10.15 10.92
C SER A 79 9.02 -10.29 12.06
N SER A 80 9.35 -9.70 13.22
CA SER A 80 8.45 -9.67 14.39
C SER A 80 7.02 -9.32 13.95
N GLN A 81 6.03 -10.08 14.43
CA GLN A 81 4.61 -9.88 14.12
C GLN A 81 4.12 -8.45 14.45
N TYR A 82 4.84 -7.78 15.35
CA TYR A 82 4.58 -6.42 15.80
C TYR A 82 5.77 -5.49 15.56
N TYR A 83 5.45 -4.22 15.32
CA TYR A 83 6.34 -3.08 15.25
C TYR A 83 5.99 -2.06 16.32
N THR A 84 6.99 -1.45 16.95
CA THR A 84 6.80 -0.35 17.90
C THR A 84 7.02 0.98 17.18
N VAL A 85 5.98 1.81 17.16
CA VAL A 85 5.95 3.13 16.51
C VAL A 85 7.03 4.04 17.09
N LYS A 86 7.76 4.71 16.20
CA LYS A 86 8.77 5.71 16.52
C LYS A 86 8.29 7.11 16.15
N LYS A 87 8.97 8.12 16.67
CA LYS A 87 8.69 9.52 16.34
C LYS A 87 8.79 9.74 14.82
N GLY A 88 7.73 10.29 14.23
CA GLY A 88 7.64 10.56 12.79
C GLY A 88 7.10 9.39 11.94
N ASP A 89 6.81 8.24 12.55
CA ASP A 89 6.19 7.14 11.82
C ASP A 89 4.75 7.46 11.41
N THR A 90 4.39 7.01 10.21
CA THR A 90 3.01 6.94 9.73
C THR A 90 2.72 5.50 9.33
N PHE A 91 1.44 5.13 9.27
CA PHE A 91 1.05 3.83 8.73
C PHE A 91 1.57 3.59 7.32
N TYR A 92 1.72 4.65 6.51
CA TYR A 92 2.29 4.57 5.17
C TYR A 92 3.77 4.16 5.21
N ILE A 93 4.59 4.85 6.03
CA ILE A 93 6.02 4.53 6.17
C ILE A 93 6.19 3.09 6.69
N ILE A 94 5.38 2.71 7.69
CA ILE A 94 5.42 1.36 8.26
C ILE A 94 4.99 0.32 7.21
N SER A 95 3.87 0.52 6.50
CA SER A 95 3.39 -0.45 5.53
C SER A 95 4.40 -0.67 4.40
N LYS A 96 5.05 0.40 3.92
CA LYS A 96 6.13 0.34 2.94
C LYS A 96 7.34 -0.43 3.45
N LYS A 97 7.75 -0.19 4.69
CA LYS A 97 8.86 -0.91 5.32
C LYS A 97 8.62 -2.42 5.39
N TYR A 98 7.38 -2.84 5.63
CA TYR A 98 7.00 -4.25 5.75
C TYR A 98 6.48 -4.87 4.45
N GLY A 99 6.46 -4.10 3.35
CA GLY A 99 5.99 -4.60 2.05
C GLY A 99 4.49 -4.92 2.00
N ILE A 100 3.68 -4.32 2.88
CA ILE A 100 2.22 -4.49 2.92
C ILE A 100 1.50 -3.20 2.51
N THR A 101 0.27 -3.34 2.04
CA THR A 101 -0.57 -2.20 1.67
C THR A 101 -1.15 -1.49 2.91
N LEU A 102 -1.61 -0.25 2.73
CA LEU A 102 -2.33 0.48 3.76
C LEU A 102 -3.62 -0.23 4.19
N ASN A 103 -4.30 -0.94 3.28
CA ASN A 103 -5.49 -1.69 3.62
C ASN A 103 -5.14 -2.95 4.43
N GLN A 104 -4.05 -3.65 4.06
CA GLN A 104 -3.58 -4.80 4.83
C GLN A 104 -3.19 -4.41 6.27
N ILE A 105 -2.45 -3.32 6.45
CA ILE A 105 -2.08 -2.86 7.81
C ILE A 105 -3.31 -2.38 8.60
N LYS A 106 -4.36 -1.82 7.96
CA LYS A 106 -5.64 -1.51 8.61
C LYS A 106 -6.34 -2.76 9.13
N VAL A 107 -6.48 -3.76 8.27
CA VAL A 107 -7.14 -5.03 8.64
C VAL A 107 -6.42 -5.71 9.80
N LEU A 108 -5.09 -5.69 9.82
CA LEU A 108 -4.30 -6.26 10.91
C LEU A 108 -4.46 -5.53 12.26
N ASN A 109 -4.92 -4.27 12.24
CA ASN A 109 -4.96 -3.37 13.40
C ASN A 109 -6.37 -2.78 13.64
N PRO A 110 -7.40 -3.62 13.85
CA PRO A 110 -8.81 -3.18 13.94
C PRO A 110 -9.08 -2.20 15.08
N LYS A 111 -8.28 -2.25 16.15
CA LYS A 111 -8.42 -1.37 17.32
C LYS A 111 -7.93 0.04 17.03
N VAL A 112 -7.19 0.26 15.94
CA VAL A 112 -6.72 1.59 15.56
C VAL A 112 -7.76 2.26 14.68
N THR A 113 -8.63 3.03 15.32
CA THR A 113 -9.73 3.74 14.66
C THR A 113 -9.29 5.06 14.03
N ASN A 114 -8.24 5.71 14.56
CA ASN A 114 -7.69 6.94 14.01
C ASN A 114 -6.34 6.69 13.31
N PHE A 115 -6.40 6.52 11.99
CA PHE A 115 -5.21 6.23 11.17
C PHE A 115 -4.28 7.44 10.93
N ASN A 116 -4.69 8.64 11.36
CA ASN A 116 -3.87 9.84 11.30
C ASN A 116 -3.10 10.10 12.61
N ARG A 117 -3.34 9.30 13.66
CA ARG A 117 -2.73 9.48 14.98
C ARG A 117 -2.09 8.18 15.46
N LEU A 118 -0.80 8.04 15.17
CA LEU A 118 0.05 7.03 15.78
C LEU A 118 0.79 7.63 16.98
N SER A 119 0.77 6.92 18.10
CA SER A 119 1.50 7.33 19.31
C SER A 119 2.87 6.66 19.34
N VAL A 120 3.92 7.40 19.66
CA VAL A 120 5.25 6.80 19.87
C VAL A 120 5.15 5.74 20.98
N GLY A 121 5.76 4.58 20.75
CA GLY A 121 5.66 3.43 21.65
C GLY A 121 4.45 2.52 21.39
N GLN A 122 3.47 2.96 20.58
CA GLN A 122 2.33 2.12 20.21
C GLN A 122 2.80 0.88 19.44
N ARG A 123 2.28 -0.29 19.81
CA ARG A 123 2.54 -1.54 19.10
C ARG A 123 1.52 -1.73 17.98
N ILE A 124 2.00 -1.89 16.77
CA ILE A 124 1.21 -2.10 15.55
C ILE A 124 1.56 -3.48 15.00
N ARG A 125 0.55 -4.23 14.58
CA ARG A 125 0.72 -5.51 13.91
C ARG A 125 1.10 -5.31 12.45
N VAL A 126 2.13 -6.00 11.99
CA VAL A 126 2.74 -5.82 10.66
C VAL A 126 2.88 -7.13 9.87
N ALA A 127 2.52 -8.26 10.46
CA ALA A 127 2.44 -9.55 9.78
C ALA A 127 1.11 -10.27 10.06
N ALA A 128 0.54 -10.83 9.00
CA ALA A 128 -0.62 -11.70 9.07
C ALA A 128 -0.25 -13.09 9.62
N ASN A 129 -1.20 -13.75 10.27
CA ASN A 129 -1.11 -15.17 10.54
C ASN A 129 -1.44 -15.95 9.25
N ILE A 130 -1.05 -17.21 9.19
CA ILE A 130 -1.42 -18.09 8.08
C ILE A 130 -2.42 -19.12 8.62
N HIS A 131 -3.58 -19.18 7.98
CA HIS A 131 -4.56 -20.22 8.15
C HIS A 131 -4.46 -21.21 6.98
N THR A 132 -4.46 -22.51 7.28
CA THR A 132 -4.53 -23.56 6.26
C THR A 132 -5.95 -24.08 6.19
N VAL A 133 -6.58 -23.91 5.02
CA VAL A 133 -7.96 -24.29 4.75
C VAL A 133 -8.15 -25.79 4.99
N LYS A 134 -9.17 -26.14 5.77
CA LYS A 134 -9.60 -27.51 6.06
C LYS A 134 -10.84 -27.87 5.24
N SER A 135 -11.11 -29.17 5.18
CA SER A 135 -12.31 -29.69 4.52
C SER A 135 -13.58 -29.03 5.08
N GLY A 136 -14.43 -28.53 4.19
CA GLY A 136 -15.70 -27.87 4.53
C GLY A 136 -15.62 -26.42 5.00
N GLU A 137 -14.43 -25.81 5.11
CA GLU A 137 -14.31 -24.39 5.46
C GLU A 137 -14.62 -23.49 4.25
N THR A 138 -15.38 -22.42 4.50
CA THR A 138 -15.61 -21.34 3.54
C THR A 138 -14.86 -20.08 3.97
N ALA A 139 -14.61 -19.15 3.03
CA ALA A 139 -14.00 -17.86 3.33
C ALA A 139 -14.77 -17.09 4.42
N TRP A 140 -16.10 -17.22 4.47
CA TRP A 140 -16.93 -16.62 5.51
C TRP A 140 -16.68 -17.23 6.90
N VAL A 141 -16.64 -18.56 7.02
CA VAL A 141 -16.36 -19.24 8.31
C VAL A 141 -14.95 -18.90 8.79
N ILE A 142 -13.97 -18.90 7.89
CA ILE A 142 -12.58 -18.55 8.20
C ILE A 142 -12.49 -17.10 8.65
N ALA A 143 -13.04 -16.15 7.88
CA ALA A 143 -13.02 -14.73 8.25
C ALA A 143 -13.66 -14.51 9.62
N LYS A 144 -14.84 -15.10 9.86
CA LYS A 144 -15.55 -15.02 11.14
C LYS A 144 -14.72 -15.56 12.30
N LYS A 145 -14.01 -16.69 12.11
CA LYS A 145 -13.12 -17.28 13.12
C LYS A 145 -12.01 -16.32 13.57
N TYR A 146 -11.50 -15.49 12.66
CA TYR A 146 -10.46 -14.49 12.96
C TYR A 146 -11.02 -13.09 13.27
N GLY A 147 -12.35 -12.98 13.42
CA GLY A 147 -13.05 -11.72 13.70
C GLY A 147 -12.94 -10.72 12.56
N MET A 148 -12.96 -11.21 11.32
CA MET A 148 -12.86 -10.45 10.09
C MET A 148 -14.12 -10.62 9.25
N THR A 149 -14.37 -9.67 8.37
CA THR A 149 -15.32 -9.83 7.26
C THR A 149 -14.66 -10.56 6.08
N SER A 150 -15.47 -11.14 5.18
CA SER A 150 -14.95 -11.74 3.94
C SER A 150 -14.20 -10.72 3.06
N SER A 151 -14.60 -9.44 3.10
CA SER A 151 -13.92 -8.36 2.39
C SER A 151 -12.53 -8.08 2.99
N GLU A 152 -12.42 -8.06 4.31
CA GLU A 152 -11.12 -7.92 4.99
C GLU A 152 -10.20 -9.13 4.71
N LEU A 153 -10.78 -10.34 4.64
CA LEU A 153 -10.04 -11.54 4.24
C LEU A 153 -9.51 -11.41 2.80
N ALA A 154 -10.35 -10.95 1.87
CA ALA A 154 -9.93 -10.66 0.49
C ALA A 154 -8.82 -9.60 0.43
N ASN A 155 -8.93 -8.53 1.24
CA ASN A 155 -7.91 -7.48 1.30
C ASN A 155 -6.55 -7.97 1.83
N LEU A 156 -6.54 -8.99 2.71
CA LEU A 156 -5.29 -9.64 3.13
C LEU A 156 -4.73 -10.61 2.10
N ASN A 157 -5.58 -11.12 1.21
CA ASN A 157 -5.24 -12.13 0.21
C ASN A 157 -5.46 -11.63 -1.23
N PRO A 158 -4.85 -10.50 -1.64
CA PRO A 158 -5.05 -9.97 -2.98
C PRO A 158 -4.52 -10.90 -4.09
N GLN A 159 -3.62 -11.82 -3.75
CA GLN A 159 -3.15 -12.87 -4.65
C GLN A 159 -4.20 -13.96 -4.93
N ASP A 160 -5.21 -14.10 -4.08
CA ASP A 160 -6.28 -15.08 -4.22
C ASP A 160 -7.51 -14.40 -4.82
N SER A 161 -7.58 -14.37 -6.15
CA SER A 161 -8.61 -13.67 -6.92
C SER A 161 -10.02 -14.27 -6.80
N ASN A 162 -10.15 -15.49 -6.26
CA ASN A 162 -11.44 -16.13 -6.00
C ASN A 162 -11.46 -16.82 -4.62
N LEU A 163 -12.09 -16.17 -3.63
CA LEU A 163 -12.35 -16.75 -2.31
C LEU A 163 -13.72 -17.45 -2.21
N ALA A 164 -14.49 -17.52 -3.31
CA ALA A 164 -15.76 -18.26 -3.34
C ALA A 164 -15.54 -19.78 -3.36
N THR A 165 -14.38 -20.22 -3.85
CA THR A 165 -13.97 -21.62 -3.87
C THR A 165 -12.59 -21.75 -3.24
N LEU A 166 -12.54 -22.36 -2.05
CA LEU A 166 -11.28 -22.62 -1.36
C LEU A 166 -10.87 -24.08 -1.53
N THR A 167 -9.58 -24.33 -1.67
CA THR A 167 -9.02 -25.69 -1.77
C THR A 167 -8.46 -26.10 -0.41
N VAL A 168 -8.71 -27.35 0.00
CA VAL A 168 -8.08 -27.90 1.22
C VAL A 168 -6.55 -27.79 1.09
N GLY A 169 -5.90 -27.27 2.13
CA GLY A 169 -4.46 -27.00 2.13
C GLY A 169 -4.07 -25.62 1.62
N GLN A 170 -4.99 -24.85 1.02
CA GLN A 170 -4.72 -23.45 0.64
C GLN A 170 -4.34 -22.63 1.87
N LYS A 171 -3.33 -21.77 1.72
CA LYS A 171 -2.84 -20.89 2.79
C LYS A 171 -3.44 -19.50 2.61
N LEU A 172 -4.20 -19.06 3.59
CA LEU A 172 -4.78 -17.71 3.63
C LEU A 172 -4.13 -16.89 4.74
N TYR A 173 -3.76 -15.66 4.40
CA TYR A 173 -3.39 -14.63 5.37
C TYR A 173 -4.61 -14.18 6.14
N VAL A 174 -4.53 -14.25 7.46
CA VAL A 174 -5.59 -13.86 8.39
C VAL A 174 -5.02 -12.93 9.45
N ARG A 175 -5.90 -12.21 10.14
CA ARG A 175 -5.51 -11.51 11.37
C ARG A 175 -5.39 -12.53 12.49
#